data_AF-A0A7C3GTX4-F1
#
_entry.id   AF-A0A7C3GTX4-F1
#
_cell.length_a   1.000
_cell.length_b   1.000
_cell.length_c   1.000
_cell.angle_alpha   90.00
_cell.angle_beta   90.00
_cell.angle_gamma   90.00
#
_symmetry.space_group_name_H-M   'P 1'
#
loop_
_entity.id
_entity.type
_entity.pdbx_description
1 polymer ?
#
loop_
_entity_poly.entity_id
_entity_poly.type
_entity_poly.pdbx_seq_one_letter_code
_entity_poly.pdbx_strand_id
1 'polypeptide(L)'
;MKFGHAWGLAWNLSWTLLFSLVVPLFLGIWLDKKFGTTPLFILIGAGVGVLAATVGVARIALRSFAPMMAQDPNRETGTSNEEEPE
;
A
#
# COMPACT_ATOMS: atom_id res chain seq x y z
N MET A 1 17.31 11.35 -21.03
CA MET A 1 17.97 10.26 -20.29
C MET A 1 17.19 10.00 -18.99
N LYS A 2 16.22 9.06 -18.99
CA LYS A 2 15.26 8.83 -17.88
C LYS A 2 15.65 7.68 -16.93
N PHE A 3 16.72 6.95 -17.22
CA PHE A 3 17.12 5.73 -16.52
C PHE A 3 17.58 5.96 -15.08
N GLY A 4 18.23 7.10 -14.80
CA GLY A 4 18.74 7.42 -13.46
C GLY A 4 17.65 7.67 -12.40
N HIS A 5 16.49 8.20 -12.81
CA HIS A 5 15.40 8.49 -11.87
C HIS A 5 14.65 7.23 -11.44
N ALA A 6 14.45 6.28 -12.36
CA ALA A 6 13.85 4.97 -12.05
C ALA A 6 14.75 4.15 -11.11
N TRP A 7 16.07 4.26 -11.25
CA TRP A 7 17.04 3.59 -10.38
C TRP A 7 16.97 4.10 -8.94
N GLY A 8 16.89 5.43 -8.74
CA GLY A 8 16.75 6.04 -7.42
C GLY A 8 15.45 5.64 -6.71
N LEU A 9 14.34 5.57 -7.46
CA LEU A 9 13.06 5.10 -6.94
C LEU A 9 13.11 3.61 -6.56
N ALA A 10 13.66 2.75 -7.42
CA ALA A 10 13.81 1.34 -7.12
C ALA A 10 14.67 1.09 -5.88
N TRP A 11 15.74 1.86 -5.70
CA TRP A 11 16.59 1.80 -4.51
C TRP A 11 15.85 2.20 -3.24
N ASN A 12 15.11 3.30 -3.28
CA ASN A 12 14.33 3.77 -2.14
C ASN A 12 13.24 2.77 -1.74
N LEU A 13 12.48 2.25 -2.71
CA LEU A 13 11.47 1.20 -2.48
C LEU A 13 12.09 -0.06 -1.89
N SER A 14 13.24 -0.49 -2.41
CA SER A 14 13.96 -1.67 -1.92
C SER A 14 14.40 -1.49 -0.48
N TRP A 15 14.91 -0.31 -0.10
CA TRP A 15 15.29 0.00 1.27
C TRP A 15 14.08 0.01 2.21
N THR A 16 12.98 0.63 1.78
CA THR A 16 11.74 0.65 2.57
C THR A 16 11.19 -0.76 2.80
N LEU A 17 11.13 -1.58 1.76
CA LEU A 17 10.69 -2.99 1.86
C LEU A 17 11.62 -3.80 2.76
N LEU A 18 12.93 -3.66 2.59
CA LEU A 18 13.93 -4.38 3.35
C LEU A 18 13.80 -4.07 4.84
N PHE A 19 13.79 -2.78 5.22
CA PHE A 19 13.70 -2.39 6.63
C PHE A 19 12.33 -2.74 7.23
N SER A 20 11.24 -2.60 6.47
CA SER A 20 9.91 -2.94 6.96
C SER A 20 9.72 -4.44 7.23
N LEU A 21 10.49 -5.30 6.58
CA LEU A 21 10.43 -6.76 6.76
C LEU A 21 11.51 -7.25 7.73
N VAL A 22 12.75 -6.83 7.54
CA VAL A 22 13.92 -7.33 8.29
C VAL A 22 13.89 -6.85 9.74
N VAL A 23 13.50 -5.60 10.02
CA VAL A 23 13.49 -5.07 11.39
C VAL A 23 12.54 -5.85 12.31
N PRO A 24 11.24 -6.03 12.01
CA PRO A 24 10.35 -6.79 12.87
C PRO A 24 10.70 -8.28 12.92
N LEU A 25 11.20 -8.86 11.83
CA LEU A 25 11.65 -10.25 11.80
C LEU A 25 12.87 -10.47 12.72
N PHE A 26 13.85 -9.57 12.65
CA PHE A 26 15.05 -9.62 13.48
C PHE A 26 14.71 -9.37 14.95
N LEU A 27 13.77 -8.45 15.23
CA LEU A 27 13.23 -8.23 16.57
C LEU A 27 12.58 -9.51 17.13
N GLY A 28 11.76 -10.20 16.32
CA GLY A 28 11.10 -11.46 16.70
C GLY A 28 12.11 -12.56 17.02
N ILE A 29 13.12 -12.75 16.18
CA ILE A 29 14.19 -13.74 16.39
C ILE A 29 14.98 -13.42 17.66
N TRP A 30 15.31 -12.14 17.90
CA TRP A 30 16.04 -11.74 19.10
C TRP A 30 15.22 -11.95 20.37
N LEU A 31 13.92 -11.66 20.34
CA LEU A 31 13.01 -11.87 21.46
C LEU A 31 12.84 -13.36 21.77
N ASP A 32 12.57 -14.21 20.78
CA ASP A 32 12.48 -15.67 20.96
C ASP A 32 13.78 -16.25 21.53
N LYS A 33 14.94 -15.77 21.05
CA LYS A 33 16.25 -16.23 21.53
C LYS A 33 16.58 -15.75 22.95
N LYS A 34 16.07 -14.58 23.38
CA LYS A 34 16.27 -14.04 24.73
C LYS A 34 15.39 -14.73 25.77
N PHE A 35 14.17 -15.12 25.41
CA PHE A 35 13.21 -15.75 26.33
C PHE A 35 13.21 -17.29 26.27
N GLY A 36 13.97 -17.89 25.35
CA GLY A 36 14.05 -19.35 25.22
C GLY A 36 12.74 -19.99 24.75
N THR A 37 11.81 -19.18 24.23
CA THR A 37 10.51 -19.61 23.74
C THR A 37 10.65 -20.20 22.32
N THR A 38 9.96 -21.30 22.05
CA THR A 38 9.63 -21.75 20.67
C THR A 38 9.08 -20.56 19.86
N PRO A 39 9.19 -20.54 18.51
CA PRO A 39 9.20 -19.34 17.66
C PRO A 39 7.84 -18.59 17.63
N LEU A 40 7.43 -18.07 18.77
CA LEU A 40 6.11 -17.54 19.07
C LEU A 40 6.13 -16.03 18.89
N PHE A 41 7.22 -15.36 19.29
CA PHE A 41 7.40 -13.93 19.04
C PHE A 41 7.60 -13.64 17.56
N ILE A 42 8.25 -14.55 16.82
CA ILE A 42 8.29 -14.49 15.34
C ILE A 42 6.87 -14.56 14.76
N LEU A 43 6.02 -15.49 15.26
CA LEU A 43 4.66 -15.65 14.74
C LEU A 43 3.77 -14.45 15.06
N ILE A 44 3.88 -13.90 16.28
CA ILE A 44 3.18 -12.67 16.68
C ILE A 44 3.69 -11.48 15.86
N GLY A 45 5.00 -11.33 15.71
CA GLY A 45 5.61 -10.26 14.92
C GLY A 45 5.21 -10.30 13.44
N ALA A 46 5.17 -11.49 12.85
CA ALA A 46 4.67 -11.70 11.49
C ALA A 46 3.18 -11.33 11.37
N GLY A 47 2.35 -11.76 12.32
CA GLY A 47 0.93 -11.42 12.36
C GLY A 47 0.70 -9.91 12.46
N VAL A 48 1.40 -9.24 13.38
CA VAL A 48 1.33 -7.78 13.54
C VAL A 48 1.82 -7.05 12.29
N GLY A 49 2.92 -7.51 11.68
CA GLY A 49 3.45 -6.94 10.44
C GLY A 49 2.48 -7.03 9.26
N VAL A 50 1.84 -8.19 9.08
CA VAL A 50 0.82 -8.39 8.03
C VAL A 50 -0.38 -7.48 8.25
N LEU A 51 -0.86 -7.36 9.50
CA LEU A 51 -1.98 -6.48 9.84
C LEU A 51 -1.63 -5.01 9.60
N ALA A 52 -0.45 -4.57 10.04
CA ALA A 52 0.02 -3.20 9.84
C ALA A 52 0.17 -2.86 8.35
N ALA A 53 0.74 -3.76 7.55
CA ALA A 53 0.86 -3.59 6.10
C ALA A 53 -0.51 -3.48 5.42
N THR A 54 -1.44 -4.37 5.78
CA THR A 54 -2.80 -4.38 5.23
C THR A 54 -3.53 -3.08 5.53
N VAL A 55 -3.48 -2.62 6.79
CA VAL A 55 -4.11 -1.36 7.20
C VAL A 55 -3.46 -0.17 6.51
N GLY A 56 -2.12 -0.15 6.39
CA GLY A 56 -1.39 0.89 5.68
C GLY A 56 -1.82 1.01 4.21
N VAL A 57 -1.88 -0.12 3.51
CA VAL A 57 -2.30 -0.19 2.11
C VAL A 57 -3.76 0.22 1.95
N ALA A 58 -4.66 -0.32 2.78
CA ALA A 58 -6.08 0.03 2.74
C ALA A 58 -6.30 1.54 2.97
N ARG A 59 -5.57 2.14 3.92
CA ARG A 59 -5.66 3.58 4.20
C ARG A 59 -5.19 4.43 3.02
N ILE A 60 -4.13 4.02 2.34
CA ILE A 60 -3.62 4.72 1.15
C ILE A 60 -4.63 4.58 0.01
N ALA A 61 -5.07 3.36 -0.28
CA ALA A 61 -6.06 3.08 -1.33
C ALA A 61 -7.34 3.90 -1.14
N LEU A 62 -7.94 3.86 0.06
CA LEU A 62 -9.17 4.61 0.34
C LEU A 62 -8.98 6.13 0.15
N ARG A 63 -7.83 6.68 0.54
CA ARG A 63 -7.52 8.11 0.29
C ARG A 63 -7.28 8.43 -1.18
N SER A 64 -6.72 7.50 -1.95
CA SER A 64 -6.47 7.68 -3.38
C SER A 64 -7.73 7.54 -4.24
N PHE A 65 -8.67 6.67 -3.84
CA PHE A 65 -9.91 6.43 -4.58
C PHE A 65 -11.09 7.32 -4.16
N ALA A 66 -11.09 7.85 -2.93
CA ALA A 66 -12.07 8.85 -2.49
C ALA A 66 -12.22 10.07 -3.43
N PRO A 67 -11.14 10.70 -3.95
CA PRO A 67 -11.29 11.82 -4.88
C PRO A 67 -11.83 11.43 -6.26
N MET A 68 -11.71 10.16 -6.68
CA MET A 68 -12.28 9.71 -7.96
C MET A 68 -13.80 9.50 -7.90
N MET A 69 -14.32 9.04 -6.76
CA MET A 69 -15.77 8.92 -6.55
C MET A 69 -16.46 10.26 -6.24
N ALA A 70 -15.71 11.24 -5.72
CA ALA A 70 -16.22 12.60 -5.52
C ALA A 70 -16.25 13.44 -6.82
N GLN A 71 -15.69 12.93 -7.93
CA GLN A 71 -15.64 13.59 -9.24
C GLN A 71 -16.62 12.95 -10.24
N ASP A 72 -17.86 12.66 -9.83
CA ASP A 72 -18.98 12.59 -10.79
C ASP A 72 -20.27 13.24 -10.21
N PRO A 73 -20.30 14.58 -10.04
CA PRO A 73 -21.55 15.30 -9.83
C PRO A 73 -22.14 15.86 -11.13
N ASN A 74 -21.52 15.64 -12.30
CA ASN A 74 -21.99 16.24 -13.55
C ASN A 74 -21.62 15.44 -14.82
N ARG A 75 -22.30 14.31 -15.04
CA ARG A 75 -22.57 13.83 -16.41
C ARG A 75 -23.69 14.65 -17.05
N GLU A 76 -23.43 15.93 -17.27
CA GLU A 76 -24.07 16.69 -18.34
C GLU A 76 -23.08 16.72 -19.51
N THR A 77 -23.28 15.84 -20.48
CA THR A 77 -22.77 16.04 -21.83
C THR A 77 -23.89 15.67 -22.79
N GLY A 78 -24.47 16.71 -23.40
CA GLY A 78 -25.46 16.58 -24.44
C GLY A 78 -24.89 15.90 -25.69
N THR A 79 -25.78 15.16 -26.32
CA THR A 79 -25.82 14.91 -27.77
C THR A 79 -27.27 15.25 -28.13
N SER A 80 -27.60 16.49 -28.48
CA SER A 80 -27.72 16.94 -29.88
C SER A 80 -28.05 15.80 -30.84
N ASN A 81 -29.28 15.86 -31.38
CA ASN A 81 -29.82 15.26 -32.62
C ASN A 81 -31.08 14.41 -32.38
N GLU A 82 -32.20 15.09 -32.15
CA GLU A 82 -33.50 14.60 -32.63
C GLU A 82 -34.02 15.69 -33.58
N GLU A 83 -33.65 15.52 -34.86
CA GLU A 83 -34.25 16.18 -36.01
C GLU A 83 -35.74 15.77 -36.13
N GLU A 84 -36.60 16.77 -36.30
CA GLU A 84 -37.91 16.90 -37.02
C GLU A 84 -38.42 15.67 -37.84
N PRO A 85 -39.74 15.35 -38.01
CA PRO A 85 -40.91 16.22 -38.28
C PRO A 85 -42.17 15.86 -37.43
N GLU A 86 -43.29 16.59 -37.40
CA GLU A 86 -44.36 16.81 -38.39
C GLU A 86 -45.13 18.13 -38.13
#